data_AF-A0A1V8SB25-F1
#
_entry.id   AF-A0A1V8SB25-F1
#
_cell.length_a   1.000
_cell.length_b   1.000
_cell.length_c   1.000
_cell.angle_alpha   90.00
_cell.angle_beta   90.00
_cell.angle_gamma   90.00
#
_symmetry.space_group_name_H-M   'P 1'
#
loop_
_entity.id
_entity.type
_entity.pdbx_description
1 polymer ?
#
loop_
_entity_poly.entity_id
_entity_poly.type
_entity_poly.pdbx_seq_one_letter_code
_entity_poly.pdbx_strand_id
1 'polypeptide(L)'
;LGPQDGYGSIDALRYCLWLTIIDVAAHIPYTDPGQSLLIQILETLDLTSGWEGLPGLGQQMREDWNHDPTFNRVWGSPHPHDYTLDQWINVSSFAARVQSASLVTWINFAVWQLRAALEENWVVAENADTKVAVACEWIVHSGQRILQLCLQEREMGETALRSEGPGILFAGLPGTNLERWGFWTRRLKELRGQVCEAVHMSVDQALEAIRSAEAKLSGPAI
;
A
#
# COMPACT_ATOMS: atom_id res chain seq x y z
N LEU A 1 -36.85 -29.43 8.31
CA LEU A 1 -35.50 -29.43 8.92
C LEU A 1 -34.51 -29.77 7.80
N GLY A 2 -34.06 -28.76 7.06
CA GLY A 2 -33.02 -28.90 6.03
C GLY A 2 -31.64 -28.80 6.68
N PRO A 3 -30.60 -29.41 6.10
CA PRO A 3 -29.32 -29.60 6.78
C PRO A 3 -28.65 -28.25 7.04
N GLN A 4 -28.40 -27.99 8.33
CA GLN A 4 -27.52 -26.94 8.82
C GLN A 4 -26.09 -27.45 8.83
N ASP A 5 -25.41 -27.43 7.68
CA ASP A 5 -23.99 -27.82 7.60
C ASP A 5 -23.16 -26.58 7.19
N GLY A 6 -23.19 -25.57 8.05
CA GLY A 6 -22.55 -24.25 7.86
C GLY A 6 -21.03 -24.21 8.10
N TYR A 7 -20.31 -25.32 7.92
CA TYR A 7 -18.85 -25.40 8.12
C TYR A 7 -18.06 -25.89 6.89
N GLY A 8 -18.68 -25.89 5.70
CA GLY A 8 -18.04 -26.34 4.45
C GLY A 8 -18.26 -25.40 3.25
N SER A 9 -18.38 -24.08 3.48
CA SER A 9 -18.54 -23.11 2.37
C SER A 9 -17.19 -22.70 1.79
N ILE A 10 -17.13 -22.54 0.46
CA ILE A 10 -16.00 -21.92 -0.25
C ILE A 10 -15.65 -20.53 0.33
N ASP A 11 -16.61 -19.82 0.91
CA ASP A 11 -16.38 -18.53 1.54
C ASP A 11 -15.60 -18.63 2.85
N ALA A 12 -15.84 -19.69 3.64
CA ALA A 12 -15.05 -19.96 4.84
C ALA A 12 -13.60 -20.33 4.47
N LEU A 13 -13.41 -21.09 3.38
CA LEU A 13 -12.09 -21.40 2.86
C LEU A 13 -11.37 -20.13 2.39
N ARG A 14 -12.03 -19.26 1.61
CA ARG A 14 -11.49 -17.98 1.15
C ARG A 14 -11.08 -17.09 2.33
N TYR A 15 -11.94 -16.95 3.33
CA TYR A 15 -11.66 -16.17 4.53
C TYR A 15 -10.40 -16.68 5.26
N CYS A 16 -10.32 -17.98 5.54
CA CYS A 16 -9.13 -18.57 6.18
C CYS A 16 -7.88 -18.40 5.32
N LEU A 17 -7.99 -18.52 4.00
CA LEU A 17 -6.86 -18.34 3.09
C LEU A 17 -6.35 -16.89 3.11
N TRP A 18 -7.24 -15.89 3.09
CA TRP A 18 -6.85 -14.49 3.14
C TRP A 18 -6.17 -14.12 4.45
N LEU A 19 -6.71 -14.56 5.58
CA LEU A 19 -6.04 -14.42 6.89
C LEU A 19 -4.64 -15.01 6.85
N THR A 20 -4.49 -16.21 6.28
CA THR A 20 -3.20 -16.90 6.22
C THR A 20 -2.21 -16.19 5.30
N ILE A 21 -2.63 -15.80 4.09
CA ILE A 21 -1.76 -15.13 3.13
C ILE A 21 -1.28 -13.78 3.65
N ILE A 22 -2.18 -12.99 4.27
CA ILE A 22 -1.85 -11.67 4.80
C ILE A 22 -0.91 -11.82 6.02
N ASP A 23 -1.18 -12.77 6.91
CA ASP A 23 -0.30 -13.04 8.06
C ASP A 23 1.09 -13.50 7.60
N VAL A 24 1.17 -14.41 6.62
CA VAL A 24 2.44 -14.83 6.02
C VAL A 24 3.15 -13.65 5.36
N ALA A 25 2.44 -12.79 4.63
CA ALA A 25 2.99 -11.59 4.00
C ALA A 25 3.57 -10.62 5.03
N ALA A 26 2.96 -10.49 6.21
CA ALA A 26 3.46 -9.65 7.28
C ALA A 26 4.75 -10.21 7.91
N HIS A 27 4.95 -11.53 7.90
CA HIS A 27 6.11 -12.20 8.49
C HIS A 27 7.28 -12.44 7.53
N ILE A 28 7.06 -12.37 6.22
CA ILE A 28 8.12 -12.44 5.21
C ILE A 28 8.73 -11.04 5.04
N PRO A 29 10.05 -10.86 5.26
CA PRO A 29 10.69 -9.56 5.01
C PRO A 29 10.39 -9.02 3.61
N TYR A 30 10.12 -7.72 3.48
CA TYR A 30 9.79 -7.08 2.20
C TYR A 30 10.86 -7.26 1.11
N THR A 31 12.11 -7.50 1.51
CA THR A 31 13.26 -7.79 0.64
C THR A 31 13.37 -9.25 0.21
N ASP A 32 12.64 -10.16 0.85
CA ASP A 32 12.70 -11.59 0.59
C ASP A 32 11.91 -11.96 -0.69
N PRO A 33 12.44 -12.87 -1.53
CA PRO A 33 11.74 -13.35 -2.73
C PRO A 33 10.35 -13.96 -2.46
N GLY A 34 10.09 -14.44 -1.24
CA GLY A 34 8.81 -14.96 -0.80
C GLY A 34 7.65 -13.99 -1.00
N GLN A 35 7.89 -12.67 -0.91
CA GLN A 35 6.89 -11.65 -1.23
C GLN A 35 6.39 -11.77 -2.68
N SER A 36 7.30 -12.02 -3.63
CA SER A 36 6.93 -12.22 -5.04
C SER A 36 6.22 -13.55 -5.27
N LEU A 37 6.57 -14.60 -4.51
CA LEU A 37 5.90 -15.89 -4.59
C LEU A 37 4.43 -15.79 -4.16
N LEU A 38 4.13 -15.00 -3.13
CA LEU A 38 2.74 -14.73 -2.73
C LEU A 38 1.93 -14.09 -3.86
N ILE A 39 2.52 -13.17 -4.62
CA ILE A 39 1.85 -12.55 -5.78
C ILE A 39 1.56 -13.60 -6.86
N GLN A 40 2.52 -14.48 -7.17
CA GLN A 40 2.31 -15.55 -8.15
C GLN A 40 1.21 -16.53 -7.73
N ILE A 41 1.09 -16.80 -6.42
CA ILE A 41 -0.01 -17.60 -5.87
C ILE A 41 -1.35 -16.89 -6.15
N LEU A 42 -1.44 -15.58 -5.89
CA LEU A 42 -2.66 -14.81 -6.16
C LEU A 42 -2.99 -14.74 -7.66
N GLU A 43 -2.01 -14.54 -8.52
CA GLU A 43 -2.20 -14.58 -9.98
C GLU A 43 -2.74 -15.94 -10.44
N THR A 44 -2.22 -17.03 -9.86
CA THR A 44 -2.70 -18.39 -10.17
C THR A 44 -4.12 -18.62 -9.66
N LEU A 45 -4.43 -18.12 -8.47
CA LEU A 45 -5.78 -18.18 -7.90
C LEU A 45 -6.78 -17.39 -8.75
N ASP A 46 -6.43 -16.20 -9.21
CA ASP A 46 -7.32 -15.35 -10.03
C ASP A 46 -7.75 -16.02 -11.35
N LEU A 47 -6.92 -16.93 -11.87
CA LEU A 47 -7.22 -17.73 -13.06
C LEU A 47 -8.02 -19.02 -12.77
N THR A 48 -8.28 -19.32 -11.50
CA THR A 48 -8.93 -20.56 -11.07
C THR A 48 -10.44 -20.34 -10.90
N SER A 49 -11.25 -21.29 -11.38
CA SER A 49 -12.70 -21.19 -11.26
C SER A 49 -13.17 -21.10 -9.81
N GLY A 50 -13.97 -20.09 -9.49
CA GLY A 50 -14.40 -19.79 -8.13
C GLY A 50 -13.38 -18.95 -7.35
N TRP A 51 -12.40 -18.34 -7.99
CA TRP A 51 -11.42 -17.46 -7.36
C TRP A 51 -11.15 -16.18 -8.17
N GLU A 52 -11.85 -16.01 -9.29
CA GLU A 52 -11.73 -14.85 -10.17
C GLU A 52 -12.05 -13.55 -9.41
N GLY A 53 -11.19 -12.55 -9.56
CA GLY A 53 -11.25 -11.29 -8.84
C GLY A 53 -10.91 -11.39 -7.35
N LEU A 54 -10.37 -12.53 -6.88
CA LEU A 54 -9.94 -12.79 -5.51
C LEU A 54 -11.00 -12.37 -4.46
N PRO A 55 -12.20 -12.99 -4.50
CA PRO A 55 -13.35 -12.55 -3.72
C PRO A 55 -13.07 -12.54 -2.22
N GLY A 56 -13.33 -11.39 -1.58
CA GLY A 56 -13.13 -11.17 -0.15
C GLY A 56 -11.73 -10.66 0.23
N LEU A 57 -10.72 -10.76 -0.64
CA LEU A 57 -9.35 -10.32 -0.32
C LEU A 57 -9.30 -8.82 0.01
N GLY A 58 -9.97 -7.99 -0.80
CA GLY A 58 -10.02 -6.55 -0.57
C GLY A 58 -10.71 -6.15 0.74
N GLN A 59 -11.73 -6.90 1.17
CA GLN A 59 -12.39 -6.67 2.46
C GLN A 59 -11.45 -7.03 3.60
N GLN A 60 -10.85 -8.23 3.55
CA GLN A 60 -9.93 -8.69 4.59
C GLN A 60 -8.75 -7.72 4.74
N MET A 61 -8.12 -7.33 3.62
CA MET A 61 -7.02 -6.38 3.64
C MET A 61 -7.42 -5.02 4.24
N ARG A 62 -8.64 -4.55 3.99
CA ARG A 62 -9.15 -3.29 4.60
C ARG A 62 -9.33 -3.43 6.11
N GLU A 63 -9.77 -4.59 6.60
CA GLU A 63 -9.88 -4.87 8.03
C GLU A 63 -8.49 -4.84 8.68
N ASP A 64 -7.52 -5.53 8.07
CA ASP A 64 -6.11 -5.53 8.46
C ASP A 64 -5.48 -4.13 8.46
N TRP A 65 -5.88 -3.27 7.53
CA TRP A 65 -5.37 -1.89 7.47
C TRP A 65 -5.73 -1.03 8.69
N ASN A 66 -6.67 -1.45 9.54
CA ASN A 66 -6.94 -0.76 10.82
C ASN A 66 -5.87 -1.03 11.88
N HIS A 67 -5.00 -2.01 11.66
CA HIS A 67 -3.92 -2.44 12.56
C HIS A 67 -2.57 -1.73 12.26
N ASP A 68 -2.61 -0.59 11.56
CA ASP A 68 -1.46 0.30 11.31
C ASP A 68 -0.87 0.81 12.66
N PRO A 69 0.37 0.41 13.02
CA PRO A 69 1.01 0.82 14.28
C PRO A 69 1.53 2.26 14.24
N THR A 70 1.57 2.89 13.06
CA THR A 70 2.06 4.25 12.88
C THR A 70 0.96 5.30 13.07
N PHE A 71 -0.29 4.86 13.18
CA PHE A 71 -1.44 5.71 13.44
C PHE A 71 -1.57 5.99 14.94
N ASN A 72 -1.33 7.24 15.34
CA ASN A 72 -1.45 7.66 16.73
C ASN A 72 -2.93 7.71 17.13
N ARG A 73 -3.41 6.65 17.78
CA ARG A 73 -4.77 6.58 18.31
C ARG A 73 -4.85 7.54 19.51
N VAL A 74 -5.48 8.70 19.30
CA VAL A 74 -5.65 9.79 20.30
C VAL A 74 -6.19 9.29 21.65
N TRP A 75 -6.81 8.11 21.71
CA TRP A 75 -7.49 7.57 22.90
C TRP A 75 -7.30 6.06 23.13
N GLY A 76 -6.20 5.44 22.69
CA GLY A 76 -6.02 4.00 22.89
C GLY A 76 -4.57 3.57 23.03
N SER A 77 -4.30 2.72 24.03
CA SER A 77 -3.10 1.88 24.06
C SER A 77 -3.01 1.06 22.76
N PRO A 78 -1.81 0.62 22.35
CA PRO A 78 -1.65 -0.30 21.22
C PRO A 78 -2.64 -1.46 21.31
N HIS A 79 -3.32 -1.76 20.21
CA HIS A 79 -4.24 -2.89 20.18
C HIS A 79 -3.41 -4.19 20.19
N PRO A 80 -3.86 -5.27 20.86
CA PRO A 80 -3.15 -6.56 20.86
C PRO A 80 -2.94 -7.20 19.47
N HIS A 81 -3.58 -6.66 18.44
CA HIS A 81 -3.51 -7.13 17.06
C HIS A 81 -2.91 -6.08 16.12
N ASP A 82 -2.38 -4.97 16.65
CA ASP A 82 -1.64 -4.04 15.82
C ASP A 82 -0.34 -4.72 15.34
N TYR A 83 0.02 -4.46 14.08
CA TYR A 83 1.26 -4.98 13.52
C TYR A 83 2.47 -4.39 14.26
N THR A 84 3.58 -5.11 14.29
CA THR A 84 4.88 -4.47 14.56
C THR A 84 5.26 -3.54 13.42
N LEU A 85 6.21 -2.61 13.65
CA LEU A 85 6.69 -1.70 12.60
C LEU A 85 7.26 -2.47 11.39
N ASP A 86 7.99 -3.57 11.61
CA ASP A 86 8.54 -4.39 10.54
C ASP A 86 7.45 -5.14 9.77
N GLN A 87 6.49 -5.75 10.49
CA GLN A 87 5.34 -6.39 9.85
C GLN A 87 4.53 -5.41 9.00
N TRP A 88 4.42 -4.15 9.45
CA TRP A 88 3.72 -3.11 8.70
C TRP A 88 4.42 -2.76 7.37
N ILE A 89 5.75 -2.73 7.35
CA ILE A 89 6.53 -2.56 6.12
C ILE A 89 6.30 -3.77 5.19
N ASN A 90 6.39 -4.98 5.73
CA ASN A 90 6.22 -6.21 4.97
C ASN A 90 4.84 -6.32 4.31
N VAL A 91 3.76 -6.12 5.08
CA VAL A 91 2.39 -6.20 4.57
C VAL A 91 2.06 -5.04 3.61
N SER A 92 2.69 -3.87 3.79
CA SER A 92 2.56 -2.75 2.85
C SER A 92 3.27 -3.02 1.52
N SER A 93 4.44 -3.67 1.56
CA SER A 93 5.17 -4.11 0.36
C SER A 93 4.34 -5.13 -0.44
N PHE A 94 3.76 -6.12 0.26
CA PHE A 94 2.81 -7.06 -0.33
C PHE A 94 1.65 -6.33 -1.01
N ALA A 95 0.99 -5.41 -0.29
CA ALA A 95 -0.14 -4.65 -0.83
C ALA A 95 0.24 -3.83 -2.07
N ALA A 96 1.41 -3.20 -2.07
CA ALA A 96 1.92 -2.45 -3.20
C ALA A 96 2.17 -3.35 -4.42
N ARG A 97 2.64 -4.58 -4.22
CA ARG A 97 2.85 -5.55 -5.30
C ARG A 97 1.52 -6.07 -5.86
N VAL A 98 0.52 -6.35 -5.01
CA VAL A 98 -0.83 -6.74 -5.44
C VAL A 98 -1.47 -5.64 -6.31
N GLN A 99 -1.35 -4.38 -5.87
CA GLN A 99 -1.79 -3.21 -6.64
C GLN A 99 -1.07 -3.12 -7.99
N SER A 100 0.25 -3.32 -8.01
CA SER A 100 1.03 -3.28 -9.25
C SER A 100 0.62 -4.38 -10.23
N ALA A 101 0.35 -5.58 -9.72
CA ALA A 101 -0.13 -6.71 -10.52
C ALA A 101 -1.57 -6.51 -11.03
N SER A 102 -2.25 -5.42 -10.61
CA SER A 102 -3.63 -5.11 -10.99
C SER A 102 -4.65 -6.20 -10.61
N LEU A 103 -4.31 -7.03 -9.62
CA LEU A 103 -5.19 -8.08 -9.10
C LEU A 103 -6.34 -7.49 -8.28
N VAL A 104 -6.03 -6.48 -7.45
CA VAL A 104 -7.00 -5.71 -6.67
C VAL A 104 -6.61 -4.24 -6.68
N THR A 105 -7.58 -3.34 -6.82
CA THR A 105 -7.32 -1.90 -6.78
C THR A 105 -7.31 -1.39 -5.34
N TRP A 106 -6.13 -1.04 -4.84
CA TRP A 106 -5.83 -0.49 -3.52
C TRP A 106 -5.13 0.87 -3.58
N ILE A 107 -5.44 1.67 -4.60
CA ILE A 107 -4.84 3.01 -4.75
C ILE A 107 -5.10 3.91 -3.53
N ASN A 108 -6.24 3.75 -2.86
CA ASN A 108 -6.53 4.49 -1.64
C ASN A 108 -5.53 4.17 -0.52
N PHE A 109 -5.05 2.92 -0.39
CA PHE A 109 -4.03 2.57 0.59
C PHE A 109 -2.70 3.27 0.27
N ALA A 110 -2.30 3.27 -1.00
CA ALA A 110 -1.12 4.01 -1.45
C ALA A 110 -1.23 5.50 -1.10
N VAL A 111 -2.35 6.15 -1.43
CA VAL A 111 -2.57 7.58 -1.13
C VAL A 111 -2.54 7.84 0.37
N TRP A 112 -3.14 6.97 1.20
CA TRP A 112 -3.11 7.14 2.66
C TRP A 112 -1.70 7.09 3.22
N GLN A 113 -0.89 6.12 2.78
CA GLN A 113 0.48 5.97 3.27
C GLN A 113 1.41 7.07 2.75
N LEU A 114 1.30 7.42 1.47
CA LEU A 114 2.05 8.54 0.88
C LEU A 114 1.69 9.86 1.56
N ARG A 115 0.41 10.11 1.86
CA ARG A 115 -0.01 11.26 2.67
C ARG A 115 0.62 11.23 4.06
N ALA A 116 0.44 10.13 4.79
CA ALA A 116 0.90 10.00 6.16
C ALA A 116 2.42 10.21 6.30
N ALA A 117 3.19 9.78 5.29
CA ALA A 117 4.65 9.94 5.27
C ALA A 117 5.10 11.29 4.68
N LEU A 118 4.50 11.76 3.59
CA LEU A 118 5.10 12.85 2.80
C LEU A 118 4.41 14.20 3.02
N GLU A 119 3.13 14.19 3.41
CA GLU A 119 2.27 15.38 3.47
C GLU A 119 1.96 15.85 4.89
N GLU A 120 2.48 15.18 5.92
CA GLU A 120 2.24 15.52 7.33
C GLU A 120 3.50 16.04 8.02
N ASN A 121 3.34 16.86 9.05
CA ASN A 121 4.46 17.31 9.90
C ASN A 121 4.72 16.29 11.02
N TRP A 122 5.72 15.44 10.83
CA TRP A 122 6.08 14.43 11.84
C TRP A 122 7.58 14.32 12.11
N VAL A 123 8.38 15.36 11.83
CA VAL A 123 9.86 15.39 11.99
C VAL A 123 10.37 14.98 13.40
N VAL A 124 9.48 14.75 14.38
CA VAL A 124 9.80 14.26 15.74
C VAL A 124 8.94 13.05 16.18
N ALA A 125 8.24 12.38 15.26
CA ALA A 125 7.39 11.24 15.58
C ALA A 125 8.19 9.93 15.67
N GLU A 126 7.87 9.12 16.68
CA GLU A 126 8.55 7.84 16.98
C GLU A 126 8.56 6.85 15.80
N ASN A 127 7.55 6.93 14.91
CA ASN A 127 7.37 6.00 13.78
C ASN A 127 7.69 6.63 12.41
N ALA A 128 8.49 7.70 12.44
CA ALA A 128 8.99 8.46 11.29
C ALA A 128 9.57 7.57 10.18
N ASP A 129 10.57 6.79 10.55
CA ASP A 129 11.34 5.94 9.64
C ASP A 129 10.45 4.90 8.95
N THR A 130 9.55 4.25 9.70
CA THR A 130 8.59 3.26 9.19
C THR A 130 7.62 3.87 8.18
N LYS A 131 7.11 5.09 8.43
CA LYS A 131 6.21 5.77 7.48
C LYS A 131 6.89 6.01 6.14
N VAL A 132 8.14 6.50 6.16
CA VAL A 132 8.91 6.70 4.92
C VAL A 132 9.23 5.37 4.25
N ALA A 133 9.66 4.35 5.01
CA ALA A 133 9.92 3.03 4.44
C ALA A 133 8.69 2.45 3.73
N VAL A 134 7.51 2.53 4.34
CA VAL A 134 6.24 2.11 3.72
C VAL A 134 5.91 2.91 2.46
N ALA A 135 6.05 4.24 2.52
CA ALA A 135 5.87 5.09 1.34
C ALA A 135 6.83 4.72 0.20
N CYS A 136 8.08 4.37 0.52
CA CYS A 136 9.05 3.87 -0.44
C CYS A 136 8.59 2.55 -1.08
N GLU A 137 8.08 1.59 -0.31
CA GLU A 137 7.58 0.32 -0.85
C GLU A 137 6.45 0.53 -1.87
N TRP A 138 5.50 1.44 -1.57
CA TRP A 138 4.44 1.80 -2.51
C TRP A 138 4.97 2.41 -3.82
N ILE A 139 6.00 3.26 -3.74
CA ILE A 139 6.62 3.86 -4.93
C ILE A 139 7.46 2.84 -5.70
N VAL A 140 8.26 2.01 -5.02
CA VAL A 140 9.13 1.02 -5.65
C VAL A 140 8.30 0.01 -6.42
N HIS A 141 7.25 -0.52 -5.80
CA HIS A 141 6.46 -1.60 -6.40
C HIS A 141 5.30 -1.09 -7.25
N SER A 142 4.61 -0.02 -6.84
CA SER A 142 3.41 0.47 -7.52
C SER A 142 3.59 1.86 -8.16
N GLY A 143 4.78 2.48 -8.12
CA GLY A 143 4.98 3.85 -8.60
C GLY A 143 4.60 4.07 -10.05
N GLN A 144 4.90 3.11 -10.94
CA GLN A 144 4.49 3.18 -12.35
C GLN A 144 2.96 3.23 -12.47
N ARG A 145 2.23 2.39 -11.72
CA ARG A 145 0.77 2.37 -11.73
C ARG A 145 0.17 3.63 -11.13
N ILE A 146 0.73 4.13 -10.04
CA ILE A 146 0.31 5.39 -9.40
C ILE A 146 0.48 6.55 -10.39
N LEU A 147 1.62 6.64 -11.07
CA LEU A 147 1.88 7.69 -12.06
C LEU A 147 0.92 7.61 -13.26
N GLN A 148 0.61 6.40 -13.75
CA GLN A 148 -0.43 6.22 -14.77
C GLN A 148 -1.79 6.76 -14.30
N LEU A 149 -2.16 6.52 -13.04
CA LEU A 149 -3.40 7.05 -12.46
C LEU A 149 -3.36 8.57 -12.29
N CYS A 150 -2.19 9.17 -12.03
CA CYS A 150 -2.02 10.63 -12.01
C CYS A 150 -2.25 11.28 -13.39
N LEU A 151 -2.11 10.53 -14.48
CA LEU A 151 -2.37 10.99 -15.84
C LEU A 151 -3.82 10.79 -16.29
N GLN A 152 -4.62 10.06 -15.52
CA GLN A 152 -6.02 9.79 -15.83
C GLN A 152 -6.90 10.77 -15.05
N GLU A 153 -7.85 11.40 -15.73
CA GLU A 153 -8.93 12.10 -15.04
C GLU A 153 -9.83 11.06 -14.37
N ARG A 154 -9.95 11.15 -13.05
CA ARG A 154 -10.82 10.30 -12.24
C ARG A 154 -11.87 11.15 -11.56
N GLU A 155 -13.14 10.89 -11.88
CA GLU A 155 -14.24 11.41 -11.07
C GLU A 155 -14.23 10.75 -9.69
N MET A 156 -14.22 11.58 -8.64
CA MET A 156 -14.23 11.13 -7.26
C MET A 156 -15.54 11.51 -6.60
N GLY A 157 -16.24 10.52 -6.04
CA GLY A 157 -17.37 10.77 -5.15
C GLY A 157 -16.91 11.35 -3.81
N GLU A 158 -17.85 11.91 -3.04
CA GLU A 158 -17.59 12.58 -1.76
C GLU A 158 -16.80 11.73 -0.75
N THR A 159 -17.03 10.42 -0.71
CA THR A 159 -16.29 9.49 0.15
C THR A 159 -14.82 9.39 -0.27
N ALA A 160 -14.54 9.30 -1.57
CA ALA A 160 -13.18 9.26 -2.09
C ALA A 160 -12.46 10.60 -1.88
N LEU A 161 -13.14 11.73 -2.09
CA LEU A 161 -12.59 13.06 -1.82
C LEU A 161 -12.13 13.25 -0.37
N ARG A 162 -12.93 12.76 0.58
CA ARG A 162 -12.57 12.79 2.01
C ARG A 162 -11.43 11.83 2.33
N SER A 163 -11.54 10.59 1.86
CA SER A 163 -10.59 9.52 2.11
C SER A 163 -9.20 9.83 1.56
N GLU A 164 -9.14 10.32 0.33
CA GLU A 164 -7.93 10.58 -0.45
C GLU A 164 -7.53 12.07 -0.44
N GLY A 165 -8.06 12.86 0.50
CA GLY A 165 -7.72 14.27 0.69
C GLY A 165 -6.22 14.51 0.93
N PRO A 166 -5.73 15.74 0.75
CA PRO A 166 -4.35 16.10 1.04
C PRO A 166 -4.05 16.13 2.54
N GLY A 167 -2.78 15.92 2.90
CA GLY A 167 -2.23 16.23 4.23
C GLY A 167 -1.83 17.71 4.35
N ILE A 168 -1.49 18.14 5.56
CA ILE A 168 -1.33 19.58 5.88
C ILE A 168 -0.22 20.30 5.09
N LEU A 169 0.77 19.57 4.55
CA LEU A 169 1.89 20.12 3.80
C LEU A 169 1.60 20.24 2.29
N PHE A 170 0.52 19.63 1.80
CA PHE A 170 0.16 19.68 0.38
C PHE A 170 -1.15 20.47 0.20
N ALA A 171 -1.09 21.58 -0.53
CA ALA A 171 -2.23 22.48 -0.74
C ALA A 171 -3.05 22.18 -2.02
N GLY A 172 -2.71 21.09 -2.73
CA GLY A 172 -3.35 20.74 -4.01
C GLY A 172 -4.62 19.88 -3.85
N LEU A 173 -5.09 19.35 -4.98
CA LEU A 173 -6.34 18.59 -5.04
C LEU A 173 -6.22 17.17 -4.45
N PRO A 174 -7.33 16.60 -3.93
CA PRO A 174 -7.40 15.19 -3.50
C PRO A 174 -7.05 14.19 -4.61
N GLY A 175 -6.83 12.93 -4.21
CA GLY A 175 -6.57 11.81 -5.13
C GLY A 175 -5.14 11.79 -5.67
N THR A 176 -4.95 11.13 -6.82
CA THR A 176 -3.68 11.02 -7.53
C THR A 176 -3.64 12.00 -8.70
N ASN A 177 -2.70 12.94 -8.70
CA ASN A 177 -2.48 13.88 -9.79
C ASN A 177 -0.98 14.22 -9.92
N LEU A 178 -0.59 14.80 -11.07
CA LEU A 178 0.82 15.10 -11.35
C LEU A 178 1.45 16.10 -10.38
N GLU A 179 0.67 17.07 -9.88
CA GLU A 179 1.16 18.03 -8.88
C GLU A 179 1.54 17.32 -7.59
N ARG A 180 0.65 16.44 -7.11
CA ARG A 180 0.85 15.62 -5.91
C ARG A 180 1.99 14.62 -6.06
N TRP A 181 2.11 14.01 -7.24
CA TRP A 181 3.26 13.16 -7.59
C TRP A 181 4.59 13.93 -7.48
N GLY A 182 4.67 15.12 -8.10
CA GLY A 182 5.86 15.97 -8.00
C GLY A 182 6.15 16.41 -6.57
N PHE A 183 5.12 16.66 -5.76
CA PHE A 183 5.26 16.95 -4.33
C PHE A 183 5.87 15.76 -3.56
N TRP A 184 5.32 14.55 -3.73
CA TRP A 184 5.86 13.33 -3.12
C TRP A 184 7.33 13.11 -3.47
N THR A 185 7.69 13.28 -4.74
CA THR A 185 9.07 13.16 -5.22
C THR A 185 10.02 14.14 -4.52
N ARG A 186 9.60 15.40 -4.30
CA ARG A 186 10.40 16.39 -3.55
C ARG A 186 10.52 16.03 -2.07
N ARG A 187 9.41 15.64 -1.44
CA ARG A 187 9.38 15.27 -0.02
C ARG A 187 10.25 14.06 0.29
N LEU A 188 10.28 13.04 -0.57
CA LEU A 188 11.20 11.90 -0.41
C LEU A 188 12.68 12.36 -0.40
N LYS A 189 13.07 13.26 -1.30
CA LYS A 189 14.44 13.80 -1.34
C LYS A 189 14.80 14.56 -0.06
N GLU A 190 13.87 15.37 0.45
CA GLU A 190 14.05 16.12 1.70
C GLU A 190 14.14 15.19 2.91
N LEU A 191 13.22 14.22 3.01
CA LEU A 191 13.14 13.28 4.13
C LEU A 191 14.34 12.35 4.20
N ARG A 192 15.03 12.07 3.08
CA ARG A 192 16.28 11.29 3.10
C ARG A 192 17.31 11.83 4.10
N GLY A 193 17.37 13.15 4.30
CA GLY A 193 18.28 13.78 5.28
C GLY A 193 17.73 13.86 6.71
N GLN A 194 16.49 13.40 6.93
CA GLN A 194 15.76 13.51 8.20
C GLN A 194 15.45 12.15 8.83
N VAL A 195 15.43 11.08 8.02
CA VAL A 195 15.26 9.68 8.47
C VAL A 195 16.60 9.02 8.78
N CYS A 196 16.57 7.93 9.55
CA CYS A 196 17.77 7.18 9.87
C CYS A 196 18.43 6.53 8.65
N GLU A 197 19.72 6.21 8.75
CA GLU A 197 20.52 5.64 7.65
C GLU A 197 19.94 4.32 7.13
N ALA A 198 19.27 3.53 7.97
CA ALA A 198 18.65 2.26 7.57
C ALA A 198 17.59 2.44 6.48
N VAL A 199 16.94 3.61 6.41
CA VAL A 199 15.88 3.91 5.42
C VAL A 199 16.44 4.54 4.15
N HIS A 200 17.70 5.01 4.15
CA HIS A 200 18.27 5.74 3.00
C HIS A 200 18.23 4.93 1.71
N MET A 201 18.51 3.63 1.79
CA MET A 201 18.46 2.73 0.63
C MET A 201 17.04 2.63 0.05
N SER A 202 16.01 2.53 0.90
CA SER A 202 14.61 2.52 0.45
C SER A 202 14.23 3.82 -0.23
N VAL A 203 14.67 4.97 0.28
CA VAL A 203 14.44 6.27 -0.38
C VAL A 203 15.14 6.33 -1.73
N ASP A 204 16.40 5.89 -1.82
CA ASP A 204 17.16 5.90 -3.07
C ASP A 204 16.52 5.00 -4.13
N GLN A 205 16.04 3.82 -3.73
CA GLN A 205 15.28 2.91 -4.59
C GLN A 205 13.96 3.51 -5.05
N ALA A 206 13.20 4.16 -4.16
CA ALA A 206 11.96 4.84 -4.52
C ALA A 206 12.20 5.99 -5.51
N LEU A 207 13.26 6.78 -5.32
CA LEU A 207 13.62 7.85 -6.23
C LEU A 207 14.07 7.33 -7.60
N GLU A 208 14.73 6.18 -7.65
CA GLU A 208 15.04 5.50 -8.92
C GLU A 208 13.78 4.95 -9.58
N ALA A 209 12.86 4.34 -8.83
CA ALA A 209 11.59 3.87 -9.35
C ALA A 209 10.75 5.01 -9.96
N ILE A 210 10.74 6.18 -9.32
CA ILE A 210 10.12 7.41 -9.87
C ILE A 210 10.74 7.77 -11.22
N ARG A 211 12.08 7.90 -11.28
CA ARG A 211 12.80 8.24 -12.52
C ARG A 211 12.49 7.24 -13.64
N SER A 212 12.55 5.96 -13.31
CA SER A 212 12.25 4.87 -14.24
C SER A 212 10.80 4.91 -14.74
N ALA A 213 9.83 5.21 -13.87
CA ALA A 213 8.43 5.35 -14.25
C ALA A 213 8.18 6.56 -15.17
N GLU A 214 8.77 7.72 -14.86
CA GLU A 214 8.69 8.94 -15.67
C GLU A 214 9.35 8.76 -17.05
N ALA A 215 10.51 8.08 -17.10
CA ALA A 215 11.21 7.79 -18.34
C ALA A 215 10.39 6.88 -19.27
N LYS A 216 9.72 5.85 -18.73
CA LYS A 216 8.84 4.95 -19.50
C LYS A 216 7.67 5.69 -20.16
N LEU A 217 7.16 6.75 -19.54
CA LEU A 217 6.08 7.57 -20.10
C LEU A 217 6.57 8.58 -21.14
N SER A 218 7.86 8.94 -21.09
CA SER A 218 8.49 9.88 -22.04
C SER A 218 9.09 9.18 -23.27
N GLY A 219 9.14 7.84 -23.29
CA GLY A 219 9.61 7.05 -24.42
C GLY A 219 8.62 7.06 -25.59
N PRO A 220 9.08 6.83 -26.85
CA PRO A 220 8.20 6.79 -28.00
C PRO A 220 7.13 5.70 -27.83
N ALA A 221 5.87 6.04 -28.05
CA ALA A 221 4.79 5.07 -28.19
C ALA A 221 5.15 4.12 -29.34
N ILE A 222 5.28 2.82 -29.05
CA ILE A 222 5.48 1.77 -30.06
C ILE A 222 4.20 1.64 -30.89
#